data_AF-A0A3R9ZTR6-F1
#
_entry.id   AF-A0A3R9ZTR6-F1
#
_cell.length_a   1.000
_cell.length_b   1.000
_cell.length_c   1.000
_cell.angle_alpha   90.00
_cell.angle_beta   90.00
_cell.angle_gamma   90.00
#
_symmetry.space_group_name_H-M   'P 1'
#
loop_
_entity.id
_entity.type
_entity.pdbx_description
1 polymer ?
#
loop_
_entity_poly.entity_id
_entity_poly.type
_entity_poly.pdbx_seq_one_letter_code
_entity_poly.pdbx_strand_id
1 'polypeptide(L)'
;MPVIALTQEMGSLAKDVSLKLAETLGLAVMRHEVIEHVADRMQVSTSLIGRLRSGKAGLVERLTTDRRSVALYTAEELFALADRGNVVLRGWGATCLLRPVPHVVCVRITRSLKKRVEWLMADLETDDADFAEAEIRRSDQAHAARMHAQFGVTWGDPVLYDLVLNTDRLSVESCVEQIRLMVNCPEFAETPASRALLANMALEARVRAALKEHEATRDINVTIAANHGEVLLRGIVLNSDERAQTEAVAAEVSGVSGVHNQLRLMASTRRFASAKQT
;
A
#
# COMPACT_ATOMS: atom_id res chain seq x y z
N MET A 1 -16.64 -11.50 -3.13
CA MET A 1 -15.51 -12.14 -3.82
C MET A 1 -14.31 -12.03 -2.91
N PRO A 2 -13.63 -13.12 -2.54
CA PRO A 2 -12.54 -13.07 -1.56
C PRO A 2 -11.40 -12.15 -2.00
N VAL A 3 -10.99 -11.26 -1.10
CA VAL A 3 -9.78 -10.44 -1.20
C VAL A 3 -8.95 -10.73 0.04
N ILE A 4 -7.70 -11.15 -0.16
CA ILE A 4 -6.84 -11.60 0.93
C ILE A 4 -5.54 -10.82 0.85
N ALA A 5 -5.19 -10.09 1.91
CA ALA A 5 -3.97 -9.34 2.02
C ALA A 5 -2.96 -10.09 2.92
N LEU A 6 -1.76 -10.35 2.40
CA LEU A 6 -0.67 -11.00 3.12
C LEU A 6 0.53 -10.07 3.28
N THR A 7 1.20 -10.14 4.43
CA THR A 7 2.51 -9.50 4.60
C THR A 7 3.57 -10.12 3.71
N GLN A 8 4.63 -9.34 3.44
CA GLN A 8 5.86 -9.86 2.86
C GLN A 8 6.98 -9.78 3.91
N GLU A 9 7.52 -10.95 4.28
CA GLU A 9 8.68 -11.09 5.16
C GLU A 9 9.65 -12.08 4.50
N MET A 10 10.94 -11.74 4.49
CA MET A 10 11.96 -12.56 3.81
C MET A 10 12.17 -13.87 4.58
N GLY A 11 12.14 -15.01 3.88
CA GLY A 11 12.31 -16.34 4.50
C GLY A 11 11.15 -16.84 5.36
N SER A 12 10.01 -16.13 5.42
CA SER A 12 8.84 -16.58 6.19
C SER A 12 7.95 -17.59 5.49
N LEU A 13 8.23 -17.90 4.21
CA LEU A 13 7.38 -18.69 3.31
C LEU A 13 6.05 -18.01 2.92
N ALA A 14 5.91 -16.69 3.16
CA ALA A 14 4.73 -15.93 2.75
C ALA A 14 4.45 -15.99 1.24
N LYS A 15 5.50 -16.10 0.41
CA LYS A 15 5.37 -16.25 -1.05
C LYS A 15 4.70 -17.58 -1.37
N ASP A 16 5.20 -18.67 -0.81
CA ASP A 16 4.73 -20.03 -1.03
C ASP A 16 3.27 -20.18 -0.57
N VAL A 17 2.94 -19.67 0.62
CA VAL A 17 1.56 -19.61 1.13
C VAL A 17 0.66 -18.82 0.19
N SER A 18 1.08 -17.64 -0.28
CA SER A 18 0.25 -16.82 -1.18
C SER A 18 -0.05 -17.49 -2.52
N LEU A 19 0.95 -18.16 -3.11
CA LEU A 19 0.80 -18.84 -4.40
C LEU A 19 -0.08 -20.09 -4.26
N LYS A 20 0.15 -20.88 -3.21
CA LYS A 20 -0.63 -22.08 -2.94
C LYS A 20 -2.08 -21.75 -2.60
N LEU A 21 -2.31 -20.72 -1.79
CA LEU A 21 -3.65 -20.24 -1.45
C LEU A 21 -4.44 -19.83 -2.70
N ALA A 22 -3.79 -19.09 -3.60
CA ALA A 22 -4.42 -18.66 -4.83
C ALA A 22 -4.72 -19.82 -5.78
N GLU A 23 -3.83 -20.79 -5.90
CA GLU A 23 -4.09 -22.04 -6.63
C GLU A 23 -5.30 -22.78 -6.03
N THR A 24 -5.32 -22.98 -4.71
CA THR A 24 -6.37 -23.72 -3.99
C THR A 24 -7.74 -23.05 -4.10
N LEU A 25 -7.80 -21.72 -4.07
CA LEU A 25 -9.05 -20.96 -4.09
C LEU A 25 -9.42 -20.42 -5.48
N GLY A 26 -8.61 -20.69 -6.51
CA GLY A 26 -8.81 -20.16 -7.87
C GLY A 26 -8.74 -18.63 -7.94
N LEU A 27 -7.86 -18.00 -7.15
CA LEU A 27 -7.70 -16.56 -7.06
C LEU A 27 -6.56 -16.06 -7.95
N ALA A 28 -6.66 -14.80 -8.38
CA ALA A 28 -5.52 -14.10 -8.94
C ALA A 28 -4.48 -13.83 -7.83
N VAL A 29 -3.20 -13.79 -8.20
CA VAL A 29 -2.14 -13.28 -7.32
C VAL A 29 -1.64 -11.99 -7.92
N MET A 30 -1.51 -10.96 -7.09
CA MET A 30 -0.79 -9.76 -7.49
C MET A 30 0.69 -10.09 -7.69
N ARG A 31 1.07 -10.27 -8.95
CA ARG A 31 2.43 -10.60 -9.40
C ARG A 31 3.24 -9.32 -9.66
N HIS A 32 4.37 -9.44 -10.35
CA HIS A 32 5.31 -8.37 -10.68
C HIS A 32 4.71 -7.20 -11.48
N GLU A 33 3.46 -7.34 -11.96
CA GLU A 33 2.70 -6.32 -12.71
C GLU A 33 2.60 -4.97 -11.98
N VAL A 34 2.55 -4.95 -10.64
CA VAL A 34 2.57 -3.68 -9.88
C VAL A 34 3.92 -2.98 -9.97
N ILE A 35 5.02 -3.73 -10.03
CA ILE A 35 6.36 -3.15 -10.20
C ILE A 35 6.46 -2.52 -11.58
N GLU A 36 6.01 -3.23 -12.61
CA GLU A 36 6.00 -2.78 -14.00
C GLU A 36 5.10 -1.56 -14.17
N HIS A 37 3.85 -1.62 -13.70
CA HIS A 37 2.92 -0.50 -13.79
C HIS A 37 3.43 0.75 -13.07
N VAL A 38 3.96 0.61 -11.85
CA VAL A 38 4.54 1.75 -11.11
C VAL A 38 5.80 2.26 -11.79
N ALA A 39 6.64 1.38 -12.33
CA ALA A 39 7.84 1.74 -13.07
C ALA A 39 7.49 2.54 -14.33
N ASP A 40 6.49 2.09 -15.11
CA ASP A 40 6.00 2.75 -16.32
C ASP A 40 5.39 4.12 -16.00
N ARG A 41 4.52 4.21 -14.99
CA ARG A 41 3.91 5.49 -14.55
C ARG A 41 4.96 6.50 -14.10
N MET A 42 6.01 6.03 -13.43
CA MET A 42 7.10 6.88 -12.96
C MET A 42 8.22 7.09 -13.99
N GLN A 43 8.15 6.43 -15.15
CA GLN A 43 9.20 6.44 -16.17
C GLN A 43 10.59 6.03 -15.61
N VAL A 44 10.62 4.99 -14.77
CA VAL A 44 11.85 4.43 -14.16
C VAL A 44 11.98 2.94 -14.41
N SER A 45 13.13 2.34 -14.11
CA SER A 45 13.30 0.90 -14.25
C SER A 45 12.59 0.10 -13.15
N THR A 46 12.10 -1.09 -13.49
CA THR A 46 11.55 -2.07 -12.53
C THR A 46 12.57 -2.45 -11.45
N SER A 47 13.86 -2.50 -11.80
CA SER A 47 14.96 -2.74 -10.88
C SER A 47 15.10 -1.65 -9.82
N LEU A 48 14.87 -0.37 -10.18
CA LEU A 48 14.88 0.73 -9.24
C LEU A 48 13.71 0.63 -8.25
N ILE A 49 12.49 0.32 -8.72
CA ILE A 49 11.34 0.07 -7.85
C ILE A 49 11.61 -1.11 -6.90
N GLY A 50 12.21 -2.19 -7.39
CA GLY A 50 12.63 -3.33 -6.58
C GLY A 50 13.65 -2.97 -5.49
N ARG A 51 14.65 -2.13 -5.81
CA ARG A 51 15.66 -1.63 -4.85
C ARG A 51 15.09 -0.66 -3.85
N LEU A 52 14.19 0.25 -4.26
CA LEU A 52 13.47 1.16 -3.36
C LEU A 52 12.64 0.37 -2.34
N ARG A 53 11.94 -0.68 -2.81
CA ARG A 53 11.15 -1.58 -1.96
C ARG A 53 11.99 -2.40 -0.98
N SER A 54 13.14 -2.93 -1.42
CA SER A 54 14.04 -3.73 -0.59
C SER A 54 14.98 -2.89 0.31
N GLY A 55 14.84 -1.56 0.25
CA GLY A 55 15.74 -0.63 0.97
C GLY A 55 17.16 -0.59 0.42
N LYS A 56 17.44 -1.27 -0.70
CA LYS A 56 18.75 -1.34 -1.36
C LYS A 56 19.03 -0.12 -2.26
N ALA A 57 18.06 0.76 -2.48
CA ALA A 57 18.28 1.99 -3.26
C ALA A 57 19.24 2.95 -2.54
N GLY A 58 20.21 3.50 -3.28
CA GLY A 58 21.22 4.44 -2.78
C GLY A 58 20.67 5.83 -2.45
N LEU A 59 21.48 6.70 -1.85
CA LEU A 59 21.07 8.07 -1.49
C LEU A 59 20.68 8.93 -2.70
N VAL A 60 21.45 8.85 -3.81
CA VAL A 60 21.16 9.59 -5.04
C VAL A 60 19.83 9.14 -5.66
N GLU A 61 19.62 7.83 -5.76
CA GLU A 61 18.36 7.26 -6.26
C GLU A 61 17.14 7.65 -5.42
N ARG A 62 17.33 7.79 -4.10
CA ARG A 62 16.28 8.26 -3.17
C ARG A 62 15.99 9.76 -3.28
N LEU A 63 16.97 10.55 -3.72
CA LEU A 63 16.84 11.99 -3.96
C LEU A 63 16.11 12.25 -5.28
N THR A 64 16.37 11.45 -6.31
CA THR A 64 15.79 11.63 -7.65
C THR A 64 14.38 11.06 -7.78
N THR A 65 13.99 10.09 -6.94
CA THR A 65 12.69 9.42 -7.05
C THR A 65 11.77 9.76 -5.87
N ASP A 66 10.63 10.38 -6.16
CA ASP A 66 9.62 10.72 -5.15
C ASP A 66 9.02 9.44 -4.53
N ARG A 67 9.46 9.11 -3.31
CA ARG A 67 8.94 7.97 -2.54
C ARG A 67 7.44 8.07 -2.30
N ARG A 68 6.88 9.28 -2.24
CA ARG A 68 5.43 9.48 -2.06
C ARG A 68 4.69 9.07 -3.32
N SER A 69 5.24 9.36 -4.50
CA SER A 69 4.68 8.89 -5.79
C SER A 69 4.72 7.37 -5.91
N VAL A 70 5.81 6.70 -5.52
CA VAL A 70 5.86 5.22 -5.51
C VAL A 70 4.74 4.66 -4.63
N ALA A 71 4.60 5.18 -3.42
CA ALA A 71 3.56 4.76 -2.48
C ALA A 71 2.15 5.03 -2.99
N LEU A 72 1.94 6.18 -3.65
CA LEU A 72 0.68 6.58 -4.25
C LEU A 72 0.23 5.62 -5.35
N TYR A 73 1.06 5.43 -6.37
CA TYR A 73 0.71 4.57 -7.51
C TYR A 73 0.60 3.10 -7.10
N THR A 74 1.40 2.67 -6.12
CA THR A 74 1.23 1.34 -5.52
C THR A 74 -0.14 1.20 -4.85
N ALA A 75 -0.59 2.21 -4.10
CA ALA A 75 -1.88 2.17 -3.43
C ALA A 75 -3.04 2.18 -4.44
N GLU A 76 -2.97 3.02 -5.48
CA GLU A 76 -3.94 3.06 -6.58
C GLU A 76 -4.13 1.67 -7.22
N GLU A 77 -3.02 1.05 -7.66
CA GLU A 77 -3.07 -0.27 -8.31
C GLU A 77 -3.59 -1.35 -7.34
N LEU A 78 -3.16 -1.30 -6.08
CA LEU A 78 -3.60 -2.24 -5.05
C LEU A 78 -5.11 -2.15 -4.81
N PHE A 79 -5.67 -0.95 -4.70
CA PHE A 79 -7.11 -0.77 -4.54
C PHE A 79 -7.86 -1.18 -5.81
N ALA A 80 -7.33 -0.91 -7.01
CA ALA A 80 -7.95 -1.33 -8.26
C ALA A 80 -8.02 -2.87 -8.37
N LEU A 81 -6.96 -3.59 -7.99
CA LEU A 81 -6.94 -5.05 -7.95
C LEU A 81 -7.90 -5.60 -6.88
N ALA A 82 -7.91 -4.99 -5.69
CA ALA A 82 -8.82 -5.38 -4.61
C ALA A 82 -10.29 -5.19 -5.01
N ASP A 83 -10.65 -4.07 -5.64
CA ASP A 83 -12.02 -3.73 -6.07
C ASP A 83 -12.57 -4.71 -7.13
N ARG A 84 -11.68 -5.22 -8.01
CA ARG A 84 -12.02 -6.32 -8.94
C ARG A 84 -12.36 -7.62 -8.21
N GLY A 85 -11.84 -7.83 -6.99
CA GLY A 85 -12.05 -9.02 -6.18
C GLY A 85 -11.27 -10.25 -6.67
N ASN A 86 -11.49 -11.39 -5.99
CA ASN A 86 -10.87 -12.68 -6.30
C ASN A 86 -9.33 -12.62 -6.38
N VAL A 87 -8.70 -11.99 -5.39
CA VAL A 87 -7.26 -11.72 -5.45
C VAL A 87 -6.55 -11.94 -4.11
N VAL A 88 -5.32 -12.43 -4.20
CA VAL A 88 -4.34 -12.48 -3.12
C VAL A 88 -3.28 -11.39 -3.33
N LEU A 89 -3.21 -10.46 -2.40
CA LEU A 89 -2.36 -9.27 -2.41
C LEU A 89 -1.23 -9.45 -1.40
N ARG A 90 0.02 -9.65 -1.86
CA ARG A 90 1.17 -9.86 -0.97
C ARG A 90 2.11 -8.66 -0.94
N GLY A 91 2.38 -8.14 0.26
CA GLY A 91 3.35 -7.07 0.49
C GLY A 91 2.75 -5.66 0.32
N TRP A 92 3.58 -4.69 -0.05
CA TRP A 92 3.17 -3.32 -0.45
C TRP A 92 2.33 -2.52 0.56
N GLY A 93 2.27 -2.95 1.81
CA GLY A 93 1.36 -2.36 2.78
C GLY A 93 -0.12 -2.74 2.56
N ALA A 94 -0.39 -3.79 1.78
CA ALA A 94 -1.74 -4.31 1.51
C ALA A 94 -2.57 -4.48 2.78
N THR A 95 -1.98 -5.11 3.80
CA THR A 95 -2.65 -5.34 5.09
C THR A 95 -2.94 -4.05 5.85
N CYS A 96 -2.26 -2.94 5.56
CA CYS A 96 -2.56 -1.64 6.18
C CYS A 96 -3.55 -0.83 5.34
N LEU A 97 -3.39 -0.84 4.02
CA LEU A 97 -4.27 -0.12 3.09
C LEU A 97 -5.69 -0.68 3.09
N LEU A 98 -5.84 -2.00 3.19
CA LEU A 98 -7.14 -2.68 3.09
C LEU A 98 -7.77 -3.02 4.44
N ARG A 99 -7.05 -2.79 5.55
CA ARG A 99 -7.59 -3.02 6.91
C ARG A 99 -8.96 -2.39 7.17
N PRO A 100 -9.28 -1.19 6.66
CA PRO A 100 -10.60 -0.60 6.89
C PRO A 100 -11.75 -1.37 6.23
N VAL A 101 -11.48 -2.27 5.29
CA VAL A 101 -12.49 -2.99 4.50
C VAL A 101 -12.85 -4.33 5.18
N PRO A 102 -14.05 -4.48 5.76
CA PRO A 102 -14.36 -5.62 6.64
C PRO A 102 -14.27 -7.00 5.98
N HIS A 103 -14.56 -7.10 4.69
CA HIS A 103 -14.53 -8.37 3.96
C HIS A 103 -13.13 -8.74 3.45
N VAL A 104 -12.11 -7.90 3.68
CA VAL A 104 -10.72 -8.21 3.33
C VAL A 104 -10.03 -8.89 4.48
N VAL A 105 -9.50 -10.08 4.22
CA VAL A 105 -8.80 -10.90 5.22
C VAL A 105 -7.34 -10.48 5.27
N CYS A 106 -6.87 -9.93 6.40
CA CYS A 106 -5.49 -9.46 6.59
C CYS A 106 -4.65 -10.48 7.40
N VAL A 107 -3.65 -11.09 6.77
CA VAL A 107 -2.86 -12.18 7.36
C VAL A 107 -1.38 -11.82 7.41
N ARG A 108 -0.73 -12.15 8.55
CA ARG A 108 0.72 -12.15 8.66
C ARG A 108 1.26 -13.57 8.65
N ILE A 109 2.24 -13.81 7.77
CA ILE A 109 3.05 -15.04 7.79
C ILE A 109 4.44 -14.70 8.34
N THR A 110 4.78 -15.28 9.48
CA THR A 110 6.03 -15.03 10.22
C THR A 110 6.82 -16.32 10.43
N ARG A 111 8.10 -16.19 10.77
CA ARG A 111 9.00 -17.32 11.05
C ARG A 111 10.17 -16.87 11.93
N SER A 112 10.69 -17.76 12.78
CA SER A 112 11.86 -17.45 13.63
C SER A 112 13.06 -17.02 12.78
N LEU A 113 13.85 -16.07 13.31
CA LEU A 113 15.05 -15.58 12.63
C LEU A 113 15.97 -16.74 12.21
N LYS A 114 16.19 -17.72 13.10
CA LYS A 114 17.00 -18.91 12.82
C LYS A 114 16.58 -19.62 11.53
N LYS A 115 15.29 -19.93 11.37
CA LYS A 115 14.79 -20.61 10.17
C LYS A 115 14.80 -19.73 8.93
N ARG A 116 14.69 -18.42 9.10
CA ARG A 116 14.82 -17.46 7.99
C ARG A 116 16.27 -17.39 7.51
N VAL A 117 17.25 -17.45 8.43
CA VAL A 117 18.69 -17.55 8.11
C VAL A 117 18.99 -18.85 7.37
N GLU A 118 18.57 -20.00 7.91
CA GLU A 118 18.71 -21.30 7.25
C GLU A 118 18.10 -21.30 5.84
N TRP A 119 16.93 -20.68 5.68
CA TRP A 119 16.28 -20.53 4.38
C TRP A 119 17.10 -19.67 3.41
N LEU A 120 17.64 -18.53 3.87
CA LEU A 120 18.40 -17.63 3.00
C LEU A 120 19.76 -18.22 2.62
N MET A 121 20.42 -18.93 3.55
CA MET A 121 21.64 -19.66 3.26
C MET A 121 21.44 -20.70 2.17
N ALA A 122 20.33 -21.46 2.24
CA ALA A 122 19.96 -22.42 1.21
C ALA A 122 19.61 -21.76 -0.13
N ASP A 123 18.89 -20.62 -0.12
CA ASP A 123 18.50 -19.88 -1.32
C ASP A 123 19.70 -19.25 -2.05
N LEU A 124 20.73 -18.82 -1.30
CA LEU A 124 21.95 -18.22 -1.84
C LEU A 124 23.12 -19.20 -2.01
N GLU A 125 22.93 -20.47 -1.65
CA GLU A 125 23.98 -21.50 -1.65
C GLU A 125 25.25 -21.06 -0.89
N THR A 126 25.07 -20.48 0.30
CA THR A 126 26.16 -19.93 1.14
C THR A 126 26.19 -20.58 2.52
N ASP A 127 27.39 -20.70 3.10
CA ASP A 127 27.64 -21.12 4.48
C ASP A 127 27.82 -19.95 5.46
N ASP A 128 27.77 -18.71 4.97
CA ASP A 128 27.90 -17.49 5.79
C ASP A 128 26.59 -17.12 6.49
N ALA A 129 26.41 -17.67 7.70
CA ALA A 129 25.24 -17.41 8.54
C ALA A 129 25.16 -15.95 9.02
N ASP A 130 26.30 -15.31 9.29
CA ASP A 130 26.36 -13.93 9.78
C ASP A 130 25.91 -12.95 8.69
N PHE A 131 26.36 -13.17 7.44
CA PHE A 131 25.88 -12.44 6.28
C PHE A 131 24.37 -12.60 6.08
N ALA A 132 23.88 -13.85 6.11
CA ALA A 132 22.46 -14.13 5.92
C ALA A 132 21.60 -13.47 7.02
N GLU A 133 22.02 -13.53 8.27
CA GLU A 133 21.33 -12.86 9.38
C GLU A 133 21.34 -11.34 9.20
N ALA A 134 22.49 -10.75 8.86
CA ALA A 134 22.61 -9.31 8.64
C ALA A 134 21.70 -8.83 7.51
N GLU A 135 21.60 -9.59 6.41
CA GLU A 135 20.73 -9.26 5.28
C GLU A 135 19.24 -9.34 5.67
N ILE A 136 18.84 -10.33 6.47
CA ILE A 136 17.47 -10.44 7.01
C ILE A 136 17.14 -9.26 7.91
N ARG A 137 18.01 -8.95 8.87
CA ARG A 137 17.79 -7.80 9.78
C ARG A 137 17.71 -6.49 9.02
N ARG A 138 18.58 -6.28 8.02
CA ARG A 138 18.56 -5.09 7.16
C ARG A 138 17.23 -4.98 6.39
N SER A 139 16.76 -6.09 5.81
CA SER A 139 15.47 -6.16 5.11
C SER A 139 14.30 -5.84 6.05
N ASP A 140 14.27 -6.44 7.24
CA ASP A 140 13.23 -6.24 8.25
C ASP A 140 13.20 -4.79 8.75
N GLN A 141 14.37 -4.20 9.06
CA GLN A 141 14.48 -2.80 9.46
C GLN A 141 14.00 -1.85 8.35
N ALA A 142 14.38 -2.11 7.10
CA ALA A 142 13.92 -1.32 5.96
C ALA A 142 12.39 -1.44 5.78
N HIS A 143 11.83 -2.62 6.01
CA HIS A 143 10.39 -2.82 5.95
C HIS A 143 9.67 -2.08 7.09
N ALA A 144 10.12 -2.25 8.33
CA ALA A 144 9.55 -1.58 9.50
C ALA A 144 9.59 -0.05 9.37
N ALA A 145 10.72 0.51 8.92
CA ALA A 145 10.85 1.95 8.69
C ALA A 145 9.87 2.46 7.63
N ARG A 146 9.64 1.71 6.54
CA ARG A 146 8.64 2.07 5.52
C ARG A 146 7.22 2.00 6.07
N MET A 147 6.88 0.93 6.79
CA MET A 147 5.55 0.78 7.39
C MET A 147 5.24 1.92 8.38
N HIS A 148 6.23 2.30 9.20
CA HIS A 148 6.10 3.42 10.11
C HIS A 148 5.97 4.76 9.35
N ALA A 149 6.85 5.03 8.39
CA ALA A 149 6.83 6.29 7.64
C ALA A 149 5.55 6.49 6.80
N GLN A 150 4.99 5.41 6.26
CA GLN A 150 3.82 5.47 5.37
C GLN A 150 2.48 5.38 6.15
N PHE A 151 2.40 4.55 7.19
CA PHE A 151 1.15 4.23 7.86
C PHE A 151 1.14 4.59 9.35
N GLY A 152 2.27 5.03 9.92
CA GLY A 152 2.39 5.30 11.35
C GLY A 152 2.32 4.07 12.25
N VAL A 153 2.47 2.86 11.69
CA VAL A 153 2.30 1.59 12.42
C VAL A 153 3.63 0.98 12.87
N THR A 154 3.56 0.19 13.93
CA THR A 154 4.67 -0.69 14.36
C THR A 154 4.58 -2.02 13.62
N TRP A 155 5.52 -2.29 12.72
CA TRP A 155 5.54 -3.57 11.99
C TRP A 155 5.67 -4.75 12.96
N GLY A 156 4.84 -5.77 12.79
CA GLY A 156 4.81 -6.94 13.67
C GLY A 156 3.77 -6.89 14.78
N ASP A 157 3.13 -5.74 15.01
CA ASP A 157 2.02 -5.65 15.94
C ASP A 157 0.87 -6.59 15.51
N PRO A 158 0.50 -7.58 16.33
CA PRO A 158 -0.54 -8.55 15.97
C PRO A 158 -1.91 -7.89 15.75
N VAL A 159 -2.18 -6.73 16.35
CA VAL A 159 -3.43 -5.99 16.19
C VAL A 159 -3.61 -5.48 14.75
N LEU A 160 -2.57 -5.48 13.92
CA LEU A 160 -2.65 -5.11 12.50
C LEU A 160 -3.25 -6.20 11.60
N TYR A 161 -3.49 -7.41 12.13
CA TYR A 161 -3.87 -8.58 11.35
C TYR A 161 -5.04 -9.32 11.99
N ASP A 162 -5.81 -10.00 11.17
CA ASP A 162 -6.87 -10.91 11.62
C ASP A 162 -6.30 -12.28 12.02
N LEU A 163 -5.14 -12.65 11.44
CA LEU A 163 -4.44 -13.90 11.73
C LEU A 163 -2.93 -13.76 11.58
N VAL A 164 -2.19 -14.32 12.53
CA VAL A 164 -0.73 -14.43 12.48
C VAL A 164 -0.35 -15.91 12.50
N LEU A 165 0.27 -16.38 11.42
CA LEU A 165 0.70 -17.77 11.25
C LEU A 165 2.22 -17.88 11.30
N ASN A 166 2.72 -18.72 12.21
CA ASN A 166 4.16 -18.97 12.36
C ASN A 166 4.57 -20.28 11.64
N THR A 167 5.34 -20.14 10.57
CA THR A 167 5.85 -21.26 9.73
C THR A 167 7.09 -21.93 10.32
N ASP A 168 7.37 -21.71 11.60
CA ASP A 168 8.29 -22.54 12.37
C ASP A 168 7.78 -23.97 12.48
N ARG A 169 6.46 -24.15 12.65
CA ARG A 169 5.85 -25.48 12.81
C ARG A 169 4.75 -25.75 11.80
N LEU A 170 4.05 -24.71 11.36
CA LEU A 170 2.99 -24.85 10.38
C LEU A 170 3.58 -25.06 8.99
N SER A 171 3.10 -26.07 8.27
CA SER A 171 3.37 -26.24 6.84
C SER A 171 2.64 -25.16 6.03
N VAL A 172 3.05 -24.99 4.77
CA VAL A 172 2.39 -24.08 3.82
C VAL A 172 0.91 -24.46 3.68
N GLU A 173 0.62 -25.75 3.57
CA GLU A 173 -0.70 -26.35 3.41
C GLU A 173 -1.58 -26.10 4.63
N SER A 174 -1.00 -26.26 5.83
CA SER A 174 -1.71 -25.93 7.07
C SER A 174 -2.05 -24.44 7.12
N CYS A 175 -1.12 -23.56 6.71
CA CYS A 175 -1.39 -22.13 6.64
C CYS A 175 -2.53 -21.81 5.66
N VAL A 176 -2.51 -22.42 4.47
CA VAL A 176 -3.55 -22.25 3.45
C VAL A 176 -4.91 -22.66 3.99
N GLU A 177 -5.02 -23.82 4.65
CA GLU A 177 -6.29 -24.27 5.22
C GLU A 177 -6.81 -23.35 6.32
N GLN A 178 -5.94 -22.83 7.20
CA GLN A 178 -6.36 -21.85 8.21
C GLN A 178 -6.91 -20.57 7.57
N ILE A 179 -6.25 -20.06 6.53
CA ILE A 179 -6.71 -18.87 5.81
C ILE A 179 -8.04 -19.17 5.10
N ARG A 180 -8.18 -20.34 4.47
CA ARG A 180 -9.42 -20.77 3.82
C ARG A 180 -10.58 -20.81 4.80
N LEU A 181 -10.38 -21.33 6.01
CA LEU A 181 -11.42 -21.33 7.04
C LEU A 181 -11.84 -19.90 7.41
N MET A 182 -10.87 -19.00 7.60
CA MET A 182 -11.13 -17.61 7.97
C MET A 182 -11.89 -16.83 6.88
N VAL A 183 -11.57 -17.05 5.61
CA VAL A 183 -12.29 -16.46 4.46
C VAL A 183 -13.78 -16.84 4.46
N ASN A 184 -14.15 -17.98 5.05
CA ASN A 184 -15.54 -18.44 5.13
C ASN A 184 -16.27 -17.99 6.40
N CYS A 185 -15.62 -17.24 7.30
CA CYS A 185 -16.28 -16.71 8.48
C CYS A 185 -17.27 -15.59 8.09
N PRO A 186 -18.46 -15.51 8.72
CA PRO A 186 -19.47 -14.49 8.41
C PRO A 186 -18.99 -13.04 8.50
N GLU A 187 -18.02 -12.76 9.37
CA GLU A 187 -17.41 -11.44 9.57
C GLU A 187 -16.70 -10.94 8.31
N PHE A 188 -16.18 -11.85 7.49
CA PHE A 188 -15.51 -11.55 6.21
C PHE A 188 -16.43 -11.70 5.01
N ALA A 189 -17.72 -11.97 5.22
CA ALA A 189 -18.68 -11.99 4.13
C ALA A 189 -18.79 -10.58 3.51
N GLU A 190 -18.63 -10.51 2.19
CA GLU A 190 -18.79 -9.26 1.47
C GLU A 190 -20.24 -8.79 1.55
N THR A 191 -20.42 -7.51 1.88
CA THR A 191 -21.72 -6.84 1.96
C THR A 191 -21.75 -5.67 0.97
N PRO A 192 -22.94 -5.19 0.57
CA PRO A 192 -23.02 -3.99 -0.27
C PRO A 192 -22.28 -2.79 0.32
N ALA A 193 -22.33 -2.62 1.65
CA ALA A 193 -21.64 -1.54 2.35
C ALA A 193 -20.12 -1.69 2.30
N SER A 194 -19.59 -2.90 2.54
CA SER A 194 -18.14 -3.12 2.52
C SER A 194 -17.57 -3.09 1.10
N ARG A 195 -18.33 -3.54 0.09
CA ARG A 195 -18.00 -3.36 -1.33
C ARG A 195 -17.97 -1.89 -1.73
N ALA A 196 -18.98 -1.11 -1.34
CA ALA A 196 -19.03 0.33 -1.62
C ALA A 196 -17.85 1.07 -0.96
N LEU A 197 -17.48 0.69 0.27
CA LEU A 197 -16.29 1.24 0.94
C LEU A 197 -15.02 1.02 0.12
N LEU A 198 -14.78 -0.21 -0.35
CA LEU A 198 -13.60 -0.52 -1.17
C LEU A 198 -13.60 0.24 -2.50
N ALA A 199 -14.75 0.33 -3.18
CA ALA A 199 -14.91 1.09 -4.41
C ALA A 199 -14.64 2.59 -4.20
N ASN A 200 -15.09 3.15 -3.08
CA ASN A 200 -14.82 4.54 -2.70
C ASN A 200 -13.31 4.76 -2.47
N MET A 201 -12.66 3.87 -1.72
CA MET A 201 -11.20 3.95 -1.48
C MET A 201 -10.41 3.83 -2.79
N ALA A 202 -10.84 2.97 -3.72
CA ALA A 202 -10.25 2.87 -5.06
C ALA A 202 -10.43 4.17 -5.87
N LEU A 203 -11.61 4.79 -5.82
CA LEU A 203 -11.86 6.07 -6.48
C LEU A 203 -11.01 7.20 -5.86
N GLU A 204 -10.90 7.27 -4.54
CA GLU A 204 -10.03 8.23 -3.85
C GLU A 204 -8.57 8.11 -4.29
N ALA A 205 -8.07 6.87 -4.41
CA ALA A 205 -6.70 6.62 -4.84
C ALA A 205 -6.47 7.03 -6.31
N ARG A 206 -7.42 6.75 -7.21
CA ARG A 206 -7.37 7.20 -8.61
C ARG A 206 -7.39 8.73 -8.73
N VAL A 207 -8.25 9.41 -7.97
CA VAL A 207 -8.29 10.88 -7.95
C VAL A 207 -6.97 11.44 -7.43
N ARG A 208 -6.40 10.86 -6.37
CA ARG A 208 -5.11 11.28 -5.84
C ARG A 208 -3.98 11.09 -6.84
N ALA A 209 -3.99 9.99 -7.60
CA ALA A 209 -3.03 9.73 -8.65
C ALA A 209 -3.15 10.74 -9.79
N ALA A 210 -4.36 11.01 -10.29
CA ALA A 210 -4.60 12.01 -11.34
C ALA A 210 -4.13 13.41 -10.94
N LEU A 211 -4.40 13.83 -9.70
CA LEU A 211 -3.89 15.10 -9.16
C LEU A 211 -2.36 15.14 -9.11
N LYS A 212 -1.69 14.01 -8.81
CA LYS A 212 -0.23 13.96 -8.77
C LYS A 212 0.41 14.07 -10.16
N GLU A 213 -0.29 13.58 -11.18
CA GLU A 213 0.20 13.54 -12.57
C GLU A 213 0.06 14.89 -13.28
N HIS A 214 -1.01 15.61 -12.98
CA HIS A 214 -1.27 16.89 -13.63
C HIS A 214 -0.35 18.00 -13.09
N GLU A 215 0.30 18.75 -13.99
CA GLU A 215 1.31 19.74 -13.62
C GLU A 215 0.79 20.84 -12.69
N ALA A 216 -0.43 21.31 -12.91
CA ALA A 216 -1.05 22.35 -12.09
C ALA A 216 -1.45 21.90 -10.69
N THR A 217 -1.48 20.60 -10.40
CA THR A 217 -2.03 20.07 -9.13
C THR A 217 -1.09 19.12 -8.38
N ARG A 218 0.07 18.75 -8.96
CA ARG A 218 1.00 17.74 -8.44
C ARG A 218 1.54 17.98 -7.02
N ASP A 219 1.62 19.24 -6.61
CA ASP A 219 2.14 19.66 -5.31
C ASP A 219 1.04 20.07 -4.33
N ILE A 220 -0.23 20.01 -4.78
CA ILE A 220 -1.38 20.36 -3.94
C ILE A 220 -1.71 19.16 -3.04
N ASN A 221 -1.65 19.38 -1.73
CA ASN A 221 -2.01 18.36 -0.76
C ASN A 221 -3.44 18.57 -0.26
N VAL A 222 -4.36 17.75 -0.77
CA VAL A 222 -5.77 17.76 -0.39
C VAL A 222 -6.21 16.44 0.23
N THR A 223 -7.18 16.54 1.12
CA THR A 223 -8.00 15.42 1.56
C THR A 223 -9.07 15.15 0.51
N ILE A 224 -9.18 13.88 0.12
CA ILE A 224 -10.14 13.38 -0.87
C ILE A 224 -11.00 12.37 -0.12
N ALA A 225 -12.31 12.48 -0.24
CA ALA A 225 -13.24 11.47 0.23
C ALA A 225 -14.22 11.16 -0.89
N ALA A 226 -14.45 9.89 -1.19
CA ALA A 226 -15.39 9.48 -2.22
C ALA A 226 -16.61 8.80 -1.61
N ASN A 227 -17.76 8.99 -2.24
CA ASN A 227 -18.98 8.30 -1.88
C ASN A 227 -19.85 8.07 -3.13
N HIS A 228 -19.84 6.86 -3.66
CA HIS A 228 -20.65 6.47 -4.82
C HIS A 228 -20.50 7.42 -6.03
N GLY A 229 -19.25 7.77 -6.36
CA GLY A 229 -18.92 8.68 -7.48
C GLY A 229 -18.88 10.16 -7.09
N GLU A 230 -19.46 10.56 -5.97
CA GLU A 230 -19.34 11.92 -5.44
C GLU A 230 -18.01 12.10 -4.71
N VAL A 231 -17.20 13.05 -5.15
CA VAL A 231 -15.87 13.33 -4.59
C VAL A 231 -15.89 14.64 -3.81
N LEU A 232 -15.52 14.57 -2.54
CA LEU A 232 -15.32 15.72 -1.67
C LEU A 232 -13.83 16.08 -1.62
N LEU A 233 -13.50 17.31 -2.02
CA LEU A 233 -12.16 17.87 -1.91
C LEU A 233 -12.10 18.84 -0.74
N ARG A 234 -11.17 18.61 0.19
CA ARG A 234 -10.94 19.45 1.38
C ARG A 234 -9.46 19.75 1.56
N GLY A 235 -9.17 20.96 2.03
CA GLY A 235 -7.79 21.40 2.21
C GLY A 235 -7.65 22.90 2.01
N ILE A 236 -6.39 23.33 1.94
CA ILE A 236 -6.01 24.71 1.73
C ILE A 236 -5.17 24.77 0.46
N VAL A 237 -5.50 25.70 -0.44
CA VAL A 237 -4.78 25.95 -1.68
C VAL A 237 -4.31 27.41 -1.74
N LEU A 238 -3.28 27.70 -2.54
CA LEU A 238 -2.64 29.00 -2.58
C LEU A 238 -3.54 30.08 -3.19
N ASN A 239 -4.28 29.75 -4.24
CA ASN A 239 -5.06 30.70 -5.01
C ASN A 239 -6.30 30.07 -5.67
N SER A 240 -7.12 30.90 -6.32
CA SER A 240 -8.34 30.48 -7.02
C SER A 240 -8.05 29.51 -8.17
N ASP A 241 -6.90 29.63 -8.81
CA ASP A 241 -6.55 28.85 -9.98
C ASP A 241 -6.24 27.40 -9.57
N GLU A 242 -5.43 27.21 -8.53
CA GLU A 242 -5.20 25.90 -7.91
C GLU A 242 -6.52 25.23 -7.48
N ARG A 243 -7.43 26.02 -6.89
CA ARG A 243 -8.75 25.52 -6.51
C ARG A 243 -9.53 24.99 -7.71
N ALA A 244 -9.57 25.75 -8.81
CA ALA A 244 -10.31 25.39 -10.01
C ALA A 244 -9.66 24.22 -10.76
N GLN A 245 -8.33 24.20 -10.85
CA GLN A 245 -7.59 23.11 -11.48
C GLN A 245 -7.73 21.78 -10.72
N THR A 246 -7.69 21.82 -9.38
CA THR A 246 -7.91 20.62 -8.57
C THR A 246 -9.30 20.03 -8.79
N GLU A 247 -10.32 20.87 -8.91
CA GLU A 247 -11.69 20.44 -9.20
C GLU A 247 -11.83 19.86 -10.62
N ALA A 248 -11.27 20.55 -11.62
CA ALA A 248 -11.31 20.10 -13.01
C ALA A 248 -10.64 18.73 -13.19
N VAL A 249 -9.42 18.56 -12.68
CA VAL A 249 -8.69 17.28 -12.76
C VAL A 249 -9.45 16.17 -12.04
N ALA A 250 -10.03 16.45 -10.86
CA ALA A 250 -10.81 15.44 -10.14
C ALA A 250 -12.08 15.04 -10.90
N ALA A 251 -12.75 15.97 -11.58
CA ALA A 251 -13.98 15.71 -12.33
C ALA A 251 -13.75 14.85 -13.59
N GLU A 252 -12.54 14.89 -14.17
CA GLU A 252 -12.18 14.09 -15.35
C GLU A 252 -11.88 12.61 -15.04
N VAL A 253 -11.73 12.26 -13.75
CA VAL A 253 -11.36 10.91 -13.34
C VAL A 253 -12.51 9.93 -13.56
N SER A 254 -12.21 8.79 -14.19
CA SER A 254 -13.20 7.74 -14.42
C SER A 254 -13.83 7.23 -13.11
N GLY A 255 -15.16 7.27 -13.09
CA GLY A 255 -15.98 6.90 -11.93
C GLY A 255 -16.40 8.09 -11.05
N VAL A 256 -15.96 9.31 -11.36
CA VAL A 256 -16.47 10.53 -10.69
C VAL A 256 -17.75 11.00 -11.40
N SER A 257 -18.82 11.20 -10.61
CA SER A 257 -20.10 11.75 -11.07
C SER A 257 -20.30 13.21 -10.67
N GLY A 258 -19.64 13.64 -9.59
CA GLY A 258 -19.74 14.99 -9.06
C GLY A 258 -18.57 15.31 -8.14
N VAL A 259 -18.23 16.61 -8.07
CA VAL A 259 -17.15 17.11 -7.22
C VAL A 259 -17.69 18.19 -6.29
N HIS A 260 -17.61 17.94 -4.99
CA HIS A 260 -17.91 18.90 -3.95
C HIS A 260 -16.61 19.58 -3.50
N ASN A 261 -16.31 20.73 -4.12
CA ASN A 261 -15.08 21.47 -3.83
C ASN A 261 -15.22 22.35 -2.57
N GLN A 262 -14.70 21.88 -1.44
CA GLN A 262 -14.62 22.61 -0.17
C GLN A 262 -13.21 23.14 0.12
N LEU A 263 -12.37 23.32 -0.90
CA LEU A 263 -11.03 23.88 -0.76
C LEU A 263 -11.10 25.36 -0.36
N ARG A 264 -10.27 25.74 0.61
CA ARG A 264 -10.17 27.12 1.09
C ARG A 264 -8.89 27.76 0.57
N LEU A 265 -8.94 29.06 0.30
CA LEU A 265 -7.75 29.82 -0.07
C LEU A 265 -6.92 30.10 1.18
N MET A 266 -5.58 30.10 1.06
CA MET A 266 -4.72 30.63 2.11
C MET A 266 -5.12 32.08 2.38
N ALA A 267 -5.50 32.38 3.63
CA ALA A 267 -5.64 33.76 4.04
C ALA A 267 -4.26 34.42 3.89
N SER A 268 -4.16 35.47 3.06
CA SER A 268 -2.93 36.23 2.91
C SER A 268 -2.43 36.60 4.31
N THR A 269 -1.22 36.13 4.66
CA THR A 269 -0.67 36.39 5.98
C THR A 269 -0.56 37.89 6.14
N ARG A 270 -1.35 38.48 7.05
CA ARG A 270 -1.08 39.85 7.51
C ARG A 270 0.36 39.82 8.03
N ARG A 271 1.28 40.48 7.33
CA ARG A 271 2.62 40.74 7.83
C ARG A 271 2.43 41.40 9.20
N PHE A 272 2.79 40.71 10.28
CA PHE A 272 2.91 41.36 11.56
C PHE A 272 4.04 42.38 11.41
N ALA A 273 3.69 43.66 11.27
CA ALA A 273 4.65 44.73 11.40
C ALA A 273 5.20 44.64 12.84
N SER A 274 6.41 44.11 12.97
CA SER A 274 7.17 44.23 14.21
C SER A 274 7.44 45.72 14.41
N ALA A 275 6.58 46.37 15.17
CA ALA A 275 6.84 47.70 15.68
C ALA A 275 7.96 47.54 16.71
N LYS A 276 9.20 47.86 16.30
CA LYS A 276 10.25 48.20 17.26
C LYS A 276 9.73 49.38 18.09
N GLN A 277 9.37 49.13 19.34
CA GLN A 277 9.27 50.19 20.33
C GLN A 277 10.70 50.54 20.77
N THR A 278 11.04 51.79 20.50
CA THR A 278 12.19 52.55 21.00
C THR A 278 12.24 52.60 22.51
#